data_AF-A0A4P7JUH7-F1
#
_entry.id   AF-A0A4P7JUH7-F1
#
_cell.length_a   1.000
_cell.length_b   1.000
_cell.length_c   1.000
_cell.angle_alpha   90.00
_cell.angle_beta   90.00
_cell.angle_gamma   90.00
#
_symmetry.space_group_name_H-M   'P 1'
#
loop_
_entity.id
_entity.type
_entity.pdbx_description
1 polymer ?
#
loop_
_entity_poly.entity_id
_entity_poly.type
_entity_poly.pdbx_seq_one_letter_code
_entity_poly.pdbx_strand_id
1 'polypeptide(L)'
;MIQPIRDNIYSFHNTNADAKKLLINKAKAELDNDDVGAAIDNLKRLQQQWKDVGFAGPKHDNSLWKAFRKVNDKVFAKRASLQKQTKAETDAKFAQFSQTFDAMISKVNDDNAESSLLNATIAELEAFIDQLNDFTPTPKAIIGKAQSRISAYQQAIKDNKSKAKQAEFVDLFATLEDLAAENAVIDGANDRVNATWFKLLQEGAKKPTADRRHQTIELEIAGAISSPQQDKQLRMQIQVEMMSASMMQADAQNILSKLKHWVALAPFTKDDVEFIQRIKPLFVK
;
A
#
# COMPACT_ATOMS: atom_id res chain seq x y z
N MET A 1 54.48 -51.88 -50.86
CA MET A 1 54.68 -50.57 -50.19
C MET A 1 53.47 -50.08 -49.37
N ILE A 2 52.51 -50.94 -48.97
CA ILE A 2 51.25 -50.49 -48.31
C ILE A 2 51.28 -50.68 -46.77
N GLN A 3 52.20 -51.49 -46.23
CA GLN A 3 52.33 -51.74 -44.78
C GLN A 3 52.53 -50.45 -43.93
N PRO A 4 53.50 -49.56 -44.27
CA PRO A 4 53.81 -48.40 -43.41
C PRO A 4 52.67 -47.40 -43.28
N ILE A 5 51.86 -47.26 -44.33
CA ILE A 5 50.71 -46.35 -44.36
C ILE A 5 49.58 -46.91 -43.48
N ARG A 6 49.34 -48.23 -43.51
CA ARG A 6 48.35 -48.88 -42.62
C ARG A 6 48.75 -48.76 -41.16
N ASP A 7 50.02 -48.97 -40.83
CA ASP A 7 50.51 -48.92 -39.45
C ASP A 7 50.42 -47.50 -38.89
N ASN A 8 50.71 -46.47 -39.70
CA ASN A 8 50.52 -45.07 -39.33
C ASN A 8 49.05 -44.69 -39.12
N ILE A 9 48.13 -45.15 -39.98
CA ILE A 9 46.68 -44.92 -39.81
C ILE A 9 46.18 -45.61 -38.54
N TYR A 10 46.65 -46.84 -38.27
CA TYR A 10 46.27 -47.59 -37.09
C TYR A 10 46.78 -46.92 -35.80
N SER A 11 48.03 -46.47 -35.79
CA SER A 11 48.63 -45.70 -34.69
C SER A 11 47.85 -44.41 -34.42
N PHE A 12 47.54 -43.63 -35.47
CA PHE A 12 46.76 -42.39 -35.37
C PHE A 12 45.36 -42.61 -34.77
N HIS A 13 44.64 -43.64 -35.22
CA HIS A 13 43.33 -43.99 -34.66
C HIS A 13 43.41 -44.39 -33.19
N ASN A 14 44.46 -45.11 -32.77
CA ASN A 14 44.66 -45.46 -31.36
C ASN A 14 44.97 -44.23 -30.50
N THR A 15 45.84 -43.32 -30.98
CA THR A 15 46.11 -42.05 -30.28
C THR A 15 44.83 -41.23 -30.08
N ASN A 16 43.98 -41.14 -31.12
CA ASN A 16 42.69 -40.46 -31.03
C ASN A 16 41.72 -41.17 -30.06
N ALA A 17 41.73 -42.51 -30.04
CA ALA A 17 40.91 -43.28 -29.11
C ALA A 17 41.32 -43.02 -27.65
N ASP A 18 42.62 -42.95 -27.35
CA ASP A 18 43.12 -42.67 -26.00
C ASP A 18 42.87 -41.22 -25.58
N ALA A 19 43.02 -40.26 -26.49
CA ALA A 19 42.61 -38.88 -26.25
C ALA A 19 41.11 -38.78 -25.93
N LYS A 20 40.25 -39.48 -26.68
CA LYS A 20 38.80 -39.56 -26.38
C LYS A 20 38.49 -40.23 -25.04
N LYS A 21 39.22 -41.28 -24.64
CA LYS A 21 39.08 -41.90 -23.30
C LYS A 21 39.43 -40.90 -22.20
N LEU A 22 40.49 -40.09 -22.37
CA LEU A 22 40.84 -39.04 -21.41
C LEU A 22 39.74 -37.99 -21.30
N LEU A 23 39.14 -37.57 -22.42
CA LEU A 23 38.00 -36.63 -22.42
C LEU A 23 36.78 -37.21 -21.70
N ILE A 24 36.50 -38.51 -21.86
CA ILE A 24 35.43 -39.20 -21.12
C ILE A 24 35.72 -39.20 -19.62
N ASN A 25 36.95 -39.48 -19.21
CA ASN A 25 37.32 -39.50 -17.79
C ASN A 25 37.21 -38.10 -17.18
N LYS A 26 37.63 -37.05 -17.90
CA LYS A 26 37.39 -35.66 -17.49
C LYS A 26 35.90 -35.34 -17.38
N ALA A 27 35.11 -35.75 -18.37
CA ALA A 27 33.65 -35.56 -18.33
C ALA A 27 33.00 -36.29 -17.14
N LYS A 28 33.50 -37.49 -16.78
CA LYS A 28 32.98 -38.25 -15.63
C LYS A 28 33.25 -37.53 -14.32
N ALA A 29 34.40 -36.87 -14.16
CA ALA A 29 34.71 -36.09 -12.97
C ALA A 29 33.72 -34.92 -12.77
N GLU A 30 33.13 -34.37 -13.83
CA GLU A 30 32.11 -33.32 -13.74
C GLU A 30 30.75 -33.81 -13.20
N LEU A 31 30.51 -35.13 -13.09
CA LEU A 31 29.29 -35.65 -12.47
C LEU A 31 29.25 -35.37 -10.96
N ASP A 32 30.42 -35.38 -10.34
CA ASP A 32 30.61 -35.19 -8.90
C ASP A 32 30.85 -33.71 -8.55
N ASN A 33 30.79 -32.82 -9.54
CA ASN A 33 30.90 -31.38 -9.34
C ASN A 33 29.58 -30.82 -8.77
N ASP A 34 29.67 -30.08 -7.67
CA ASP A 34 28.55 -29.43 -7.00
C ASP A 34 28.05 -28.20 -7.78
N ASP A 35 28.96 -27.49 -8.46
CA ASP A 35 28.61 -26.40 -9.36
C ASP A 35 28.22 -26.98 -10.74
N VAL A 36 26.91 -27.23 -10.89
CA VAL A 36 26.34 -27.74 -12.13
C VAL A 36 26.49 -26.75 -13.30
N GLY A 37 26.63 -25.44 -13.00
CA GLY A 37 26.92 -24.42 -14.01
C GLY A 37 28.33 -24.60 -14.59
N ALA A 38 29.33 -24.62 -13.71
CA ALA A 38 30.72 -24.87 -14.08
C ALA A 38 30.90 -26.24 -14.78
N ALA A 39 30.23 -27.27 -14.28
CA ALA A 39 30.23 -28.60 -14.88
C ALA A 39 29.76 -28.61 -16.34
N ILE A 40 28.69 -27.85 -16.64
CA ILE A 40 28.18 -27.75 -18.01
C ILE A 40 29.13 -26.99 -18.92
N ASP A 41 29.74 -25.91 -18.44
CA ASP A 41 30.68 -25.14 -19.27
C ASP A 41 31.97 -25.92 -19.54
N ASN A 42 32.44 -26.68 -18.54
CA ASN A 42 33.51 -27.66 -18.73
C ASN A 42 33.13 -28.74 -19.74
N LEU A 43 31.93 -29.31 -19.65
CA LEU A 43 31.45 -30.31 -20.61
C LEU A 43 31.34 -29.75 -22.02
N LYS A 44 30.88 -28.51 -22.22
CA LYS A 44 30.87 -27.86 -23.55
C LYS A 44 32.28 -27.73 -24.12
N ARG A 45 33.27 -27.36 -23.29
CA ARG A 45 34.68 -27.31 -23.69
C ARG A 45 35.21 -28.70 -24.06
N LEU A 46 34.87 -29.73 -23.29
CA LEU A 46 35.22 -31.12 -23.61
C LEU A 46 34.55 -31.60 -24.89
N GLN A 47 33.31 -31.18 -25.18
CA GLN A 47 32.62 -31.46 -26.44
C GLN A 47 33.34 -30.80 -27.63
N GLN A 48 33.90 -29.61 -27.46
CA GLN A 48 34.71 -28.98 -28.50
C GLN A 48 36.02 -29.74 -28.73
N GLN A 49 36.76 -30.04 -27.65
CA GLN A 49 37.97 -30.85 -27.72
C GLN A 49 37.72 -32.23 -28.36
N TRP A 50 36.55 -32.82 -28.10
CA TRP A 50 36.14 -34.08 -28.73
C TRP A 50 36.04 -33.97 -30.26
N LYS A 51 35.51 -32.86 -30.76
CA LYS A 51 35.43 -32.59 -32.21
C LYS A 51 36.83 -32.40 -32.80
N ASP A 52 37.71 -31.70 -32.08
CA ASP A 52 39.07 -31.38 -32.53
C ASP A 52 39.96 -32.65 -32.64
N VAL A 53 39.73 -33.67 -31.79
CA VAL A 53 40.47 -34.95 -31.85
C VAL A 53 40.17 -35.76 -33.12
N GLY A 54 38.99 -35.62 -33.73
CA GLY A 54 38.65 -36.32 -34.98
C GLY A 54 38.31 -37.82 -34.82
N PHE A 55 38.44 -38.60 -35.89
CA PHE A 55 37.98 -39.99 -35.95
C PHE A 55 38.97 -40.98 -35.28
N ALA A 56 38.46 -41.89 -34.45
CA ALA A 56 39.27 -42.87 -33.70
C ALA A 56 39.16 -44.31 -34.25
N GLY A 57 38.73 -44.45 -35.51
CA GLY A 57 38.56 -45.74 -36.16
C GLY A 57 37.20 -46.40 -35.89
N PRO A 58 36.70 -47.24 -36.82
CA PRO A 58 35.34 -47.79 -36.78
C PRO A 58 35.07 -48.71 -35.59
N LYS A 59 36.11 -49.32 -35.00
CA LYS A 59 35.98 -50.21 -33.83
C LYS A 59 35.66 -49.47 -32.53
N HIS A 60 36.22 -48.28 -32.32
CA HIS A 60 36.17 -47.59 -31.02
C HIS A 60 35.24 -46.38 -31.02
N ASP A 61 35.11 -45.69 -32.15
CA ASP A 61 34.48 -44.37 -32.21
C ASP A 61 33.04 -44.35 -31.68
N ASN A 62 32.20 -45.30 -32.10
CA ASN A 62 30.80 -45.40 -31.66
C ASN A 62 30.68 -45.68 -30.15
N SER A 63 31.52 -46.56 -29.60
CA SER A 63 31.50 -46.90 -28.18
C SER A 63 31.93 -45.71 -27.33
N LEU A 64 33.03 -45.05 -27.73
CA LEU A 64 33.56 -43.87 -27.06
C LEU A 64 32.53 -42.72 -27.12
N TRP A 65 31.91 -42.48 -28.27
CA TRP A 65 30.87 -41.45 -28.40
C TRP A 65 29.66 -41.71 -27.51
N LYS A 66 29.15 -42.95 -27.49
CA LYS A 66 28.05 -43.33 -26.59
C LYS A 66 28.40 -43.10 -25.11
N ALA A 67 29.62 -43.47 -24.70
CA ALA A 67 30.09 -43.26 -23.35
C ALA A 67 30.19 -41.77 -23.01
N PHE A 68 30.75 -40.96 -23.90
CA PHE A 68 30.86 -39.52 -23.72
C PHE A 68 29.48 -38.85 -23.65
N ARG A 69 28.59 -39.15 -24.59
CA ARG A 69 27.22 -38.62 -24.62
C ARG A 69 26.44 -38.97 -23.34
N LYS A 70 26.53 -40.22 -22.88
CA LYS A 70 25.86 -40.67 -21.64
C LYS A 70 26.26 -39.84 -20.43
N VAL A 71 27.53 -39.42 -20.33
CA VAL A 71 28.00 -38.58 -19.23
C VAL A 71 27.44 -37.16 -19.34
N ASN A 72 27.45 -36.60 -20.55
CA ASN A 72 26.86 -35.29 -20.82
C ASN A 72 25.36 -35.27 -20.47
N ASP A 73 24.59 -36.25 -20.98
CA ASP A 73 23.14 -36.34 -20.77
C ASP A 73 22.79 -36.36 -19.27
N LYS A 74 23.60 -37.03 -18.43
CA LYS A 74 23.40 -37.06 -16.97
C LYS A 74 23.56 -35.68 -16.32
N VAL A 75 24.58 -34.90 -16.69
CA VAL A 75 24.80 -33.57 -16.10
C VAL A 75 23.71 -32.58 -16.54
N PHE A 76 23.30 -32.61 -17.82
CA PHE A 76 22.18 -31.79 -18.29
C PHE A 76 20.86 -32.18 -17.63
N ALA A 77 20.60 -33.47 -17.40
CA ALA A 77 19.45 -33.93 -16.63
C ALA A 77 19.49 -33.46 -15.17
N LYS A 78 20.67 -33.49 -14.52
CA LYS A 78 20.88 -32.93 -13.16
C LYS A 78 20.50 -31.44 -13.11
N ARG A 79 20.95 -30.62 -14.07
CA ARG A 79 20.56 -29.20 -14.18
C ARG A 79 19.07 -29.00 -14.36
N ALA A 80 18.46 -29.72 -15.30
CA ALA A 80 17.04 -29.59 -15.60
C ALA A 80 16.19 -29.93 -14.36
N SER A 81 16.60 -30.96 -13.60
CA SER A 81 15.97 -31.34 -12.34
C SER A 81 16.09 -30.24 -11.28
N LEU A 82 17.29 -29.69 -11.07
CA LEU A 82 17.52 -28.60 -10.11
C LEU A 82 16.71 -27.36 -10.47
N GLN A 83 16.73 -26.94 -11.74
CA GLN A 83 15.93 -25.79 -12.20
C GLN A 83 14.43 -26.01 -12.00
N LYS A 84 13.93 -27.22 -12.29
CA LYS A 84 12.53 -27.58 -12.05
C LYS A 84 12.19 -27.52 -10.56
N GLN A 85 13.07 -28.02 -9.70
CA GLN A 85 12.91 -27.99 -8.26
C GLN A 85 12.90 -26.55 -7.72
N THR A 86 13.91 -25.73 -8.05
CA THR A 86 13.97 -24.32 -7.64
C THR A 86 12.76 -23.54 -8.11
N LYS A 87 12.30 -23.79 -9.34
CA LYS A 87 11.08 -23.17 -9.85
C LYS A 87 9.85 -23.59 -9.05
N ALA A 88 9.68 -24.88 -8.78
CA ALA A 88 8.57 -25.38 -7.99
C ALA A 88 8.56 -24.81 -6.55
N GLU A 89 9.74 -24.69 -5.93
CA GLU A 89 9.91 -24.07 -4.61
C GLU A 89 9.55 -22.58 -4.64
N THR A 90 9.98 -21.86 -5.68
CA THR A 90 9.63 -20.44 -5.88
C THR A 90 8.12 -20.26 -6.08
N ASP A 91 7.51 -21.07 -6.95
CA ASP A 91 6.08 -21.02 -7.24
C ASP A 91 5.25 -21.34 -5.97
N ALA A 92 5.70 -22.31 -5.16
CA ALA A 92 5.08 -22.63 -3.89
C ALA A 92 5.18 -21.47 -2.88
N LYS A 93 6.33 -20.79 -2.81
CA LYS A 93 6.50 -19.59 -1.97
C LYS A 93 5.60 -18.44 -2.42
N PHE A 94 5.45 -18.23 -3.72
CA PHE A 94 4.54 -17.22 -4.26
C PHE A 94 3.08 -17.53 -3.94
N ALA A 95 2.67 -18.80 -4.03
CA ALA A 95 1.35 -19.24 -3.60
C ALA A 95 1.12 -18.99 -2.10
N GLN A 96 2.12 -19.28 -1.26
CA GLN A 96 2.07 -18.98 0.17
C GLN A 96 1.91 -17.48 0.43
N PHE A 97 2.67 -16.62 -0.26
CA PHE A 97 2.53 -15.17 -0.15
C PHE A 97 1.15 -14.68 -0.59
N SER A 98 0.58 -15.24 -1.66
CA SER A 98 -0.78 -14.89 -2.07
C SER A 98 -1.80 -15.23 -0.98
N GLN A 99 -1.69 -16.41 -0.36
CA GLN A 99 -2.57 -16.82 0.72
C GLN A 99 -2.42 -15.93 1.96
N THR A 100 -1.19 -15.56 2.33
CA THR A 100 -0.93 -14.62 3.42
C THR A 100 -1.57 -13.26 3.15
N PHE A 101 -1.42 -12.75 1.93
CA PHE A 101 -2.07 -11.51 1.50
C PHE A 101 -3.60 -11.62 1.62
N ASP A 102 -4.20 -12.67 1.04
CA ASP A 102 -5.66 -12.86 1.06
C ASP A 102 -6.20 -12.96 2.50
N ALA A 103 -5.46 -13.61 3.41
CA ALA A 103 -5.79 -13.71 4.83
C ALA A 103 -5.67 -12.38 5.59
N MET A 104 -4.74 -11.49 5.20
CA MET A 104 -4.69 -10.13 5.78
C MET A 104 -5.89 -9.30 5.33
N ILE A 105 -6.27 -9.40 4.06
CA ILE A 105 -7.38 -8.62 3.52
C ILE A 105 -8.73 -9.08 4.07
N SER A 106 -8.90 -10.38 4.36
CA SER A 106 -10.13 -10.92 4.96
C SER A 106 -10.34 -10.55 6.44
N LYS A 107 -9.36 -9.91 7.10
CA LYS A 107 -9.58 -9.30 8.42
C LYS A 107 -10.51 -8.10 8.34
N VAL A 108 -10.59 -7.46 7.17
CA VAL A 108 -11.42 -6.26 6.91
C VAL A 108 -12.59 -6.66 6.03
N ASN A 109 -13.72 -7.00 6.65
CA ASN A 109 -14.91 -7.55 5.98
C ASN A 109 -16.04 -6.55 5.71
N ASP A 110 -15.87 -5.28 6.11
CA ASP A 110 -16.91 -4.26 6.04
C ASP A 110 -16.37 -2.95 5.45
N ASP A 111 -17.19 -2.31 4.63
CA ASP A 111 -16.96 -0.96 4.09
C ASP A 111 -16.95 0.11 5.20
N ASN A 112 -17.47 -0.21 6.39
CA ASN A 112 -17.45 0.63 7.59
C ASN A 112 -16.43 0.16 8.66
N ALA A 113 -15.41 -0.60 8.28
CA ALA A 113 -14.39 -1.05 9.21
C ALA A 113 -13.80 0.10 10.04
N GLU A 114 -13.58 -0.15 11.33
CA GLU A 114 -13.03 0.84 12.25
C GLU A 114 -11.65 1.32 11.80
N SER A 115 -11.37 2.60 12.01
CA SER A 115 -10.08 3.19 11.63
C SER A 115 -8.90 2.57 12.38
N SER A 116 -9.12 2.05 13.58
CA SER A 116 -8.15 1.28 14.38
C SER A 116 -7.73 0.00 13.67
N LEU A 117 -8.70 -0.80 13.22
CA LEU A 117 -8.49 -2.04 12.48
C LEU A 117 -7.79 -1.77 11.14
N LEU A 118 -8.26 -0.77 10.39
CA LEU A 118 -7.66 -0.40 9.11
C LEU A 118 -6.18 -0.01 9.26
N ASN A 119 -5.82 0.78 10.26
CA ASN A 119 -4.43 1.14 10.55
C ASN A 119 -3.58 -0.08 10.93
N ALA A 120 -4.11 -0.99 11.75
CA ALA A 120 -3.42 -2.22 12.11
C ALA A 120 -3.13 -3.08 10.86
N THR A 121 -4.11 -3.24 9.97
CA THR A 121 -3.93 -4.00 8.72
C THR A 121 -2.96 -3.32 7.75
N ILE A 122 -2.93 -1.97 7.69
CA ILE A 122 -1.93 -1.24 6.90
C ILE A 122 -0.51 -1.58 7.39
N ALA A 123 -0.26 -1.54 8.69
CA ALA A 123 1.06 -1.85 9.25
C ALA A 123 1.49 -3.31 8.96
N GLU A 124 0.54 -4.26 9.03
CA GLU A 124 0.80 -5.65 8.63
C GLU A 124 1.16 -5.78 7.14
N LEU A 125 0.47 -5.05 6.26
CA LEU A 125 0.74 -5.06 4.83
C LEU A 125 2.08 -4.40 4.48
N GLU A 126 2.46 -3.34 5.18
CA GLU A 126 3.78 -2.70 5.03
C GLU A 126 4.91 -3.66 5.41
N ALA A 127 4.80 -4.30 6.58
CA ALA A 127 5.76 -5.32 7.01
C ALA A 127 5.80 -6.52 6.04
N PHE A 128 4.66 -6.89 5.46
CA PHE A 128 4.60 -7.94 4.44
C PHE A 128 5.31 -7.53 3.15
N ILE A 129 5.14 -6.28 2.69
CA ILE A 129 5.85 -5.76 1.51
C ILE A 129 7.37 -5.84 1.72
N ASP A 130 7.87 -5.52 2.92
CA ASP A 130 9.29 -5.62 3.24
C ASP A 130 9.79 -7.07 3.12
N GLN A 131 9.04 -8.04 3.66
CA GLN A 131 9.36 -9.46 3.50
C GLN A 131 9.41 -9.91 2.03
N LEU A 132 8.52 -9.36 1.18
CA LEU A 132 8.52 -9.67 -0.25
C LEU A 132 9.69 -9.05 -0.99
N ASN A 133 10.15 -7.86 -0.58
CA ASN A 133 11.30 -7.19 -1.18
C ASN A 133 12.61 -7.96 -0.91
N ASP A 134 12.72 -8.59 0.26
CA ASP A 134 13.88 -9.43 0.63
C ASP A 134 13.90 -10.79 -0.10
N PHE A 135 12.78 -11.21 -0.70
CA PHE A 135 12.69 -12.47 -1.43
C PHE A 135 13.15 -12.31 -2.89
N THR A 136 14.01 -13.22 -3.36
CA THR A 136 14.47 -13.26 -4.76
C THR A 136 13.98 -14.55 -5.45
N PRO A 137 13.28 -14.46 -6.59
CA PRO A 137 12.88 -13.24 -7.30
C PRO A 137 11.73 -12.49 -6.62
N THR A 138 11.75 -11.16 -6.69
CA THR A 138 10.78 -10.29 -6.00
C THR A 138 9.34 -10.45 -6.56
N PRO A 139 8.33 -10.73 -5.71
CA PRO A 139 6.92 -10.90 -6.11
C PRO A 139 6.18 -9.57 -6.43
N LYS A 140 6.61 -8.83 -7.47
CA LYS A 140 6.09 -7.48 -7.80
C LYS A 140 4.56 -7.37 -7.91
N ALA A 141 3.90 -8.41 -8.44
CA ALA A 141 2.44 -8.42 -8.58
C ALA A 141 1.72 -8.40 -7.22
N ILE A 142 2.25 -9.09 -6.21
CA ILE A 142 1.67 -9.12 -4.86
C ILE A 142 1.92 -7.79 -4.16
N ILE A 143 3.13 -7.23 -4.29
CA ILE A 143 3.48 -5.90 -3.76
C ILE A 143 2.52 -4.83 -4.31
N GLY A 144 2.26 -4.81 -5.62
CA GLY A 144 1.33 -3.85 -6.22
C GLY A 144 -0.11 -3.97 -5.70
N LYS A 145 -0.58 -5.20 -5.45
CA LYS A 145 -1.90 -5.44 -4.81
C LYS A 145 -1.94 -4.92 -3.38
N ALA A 146 -0.89 -5.19 -2.58
CA ALA A 146 -0.78 -4.72 -1.21
C ALA A 146 -0.77 -3.18 -1.12
N GLN A 147 0.03 -2.51 -1.95
CA GLN A 147 0.07 -1.04 -2.02
C GLN A 147 -1.26 -0.41 -2.43
N SER A 148 -1.96 -1.01 -3.39
CA SER A 148 -3.29 -0.56 -3.80
C SER A 148 -4.29 -0.66 -2.65
N ARG A 149 -4.19 -1.72 -1.86
CA ARG A 149 -5.08 -1.96 -0.71
C ARG A 149 -4.78 -1.04 0.47
N ILE A 150 -3.50 -0.78 0.76
CA ILE A 150 -3.07 0.25 1.73
C ILE A 150 -3.69 1.60 1.37
N SER A 151 -3.57 2.02 0.09
CA SER A 151 -4.13 3.30 -0.38
C SER A 151 -5.65 3.36 -0.19
N ALA A 152 -6.37 2.27 -0.45
CA ALA A 152 -7.81 2.19 -0.23
C ALA A 152 -8.18 2.33 1.26
N TYR A 153 -7.45 1.66 2.16
CA TYR A 153 -7.67 1.78 3.61
C TYR A 153 -7.36 3.17 4.14
N GLN A 154 -6.31 3.82 3.65
CA GLN A 154 -6.00 5.21 3.99
C GLN A 154 -7.12 6.16 3.56
N GLN A 155 -7.74 5.92 2.41
CA GLN A 155 -8.89 6.70 1.96
C GLN A 155 -10.11 6.47 2.86
N ALA A 156 -10.43 5.21 3.18
CA ALA A 156 -11.53 4.88 4.07
C ALA A 156 -11.36 5.51 5.47
N ILE A 157 -10.14 5.55 6.02
CA ILE A 157 -9.84 6.25 7.29
C ILE A 157 -10.15 7.75 7.20
N LYS A 158 -9.79 8.40 6.08
CA LYS A 158 -10.10 9.83 5.87
C LYS A 158 -11.61 10.04 5.80
N ASP A 159 -12.32 9.16 5.10
CA ASP A 159 -13.77 9.24 4.95
C ASP A 159 -14.47 9.01 6.30
N ASN A 160 -14.02 8.04 7.09
CA ASN A 160 -14.51 7.78 8.45
C ASN A 160 -14.31 8.99 9.37
N LYS A 161 -13.16 9.66 9.31
CA LYS A 161 -12.91 10.90 10.07
C LYS A 161 -13.85 12.03 9.62
N SER A 162 -14.09 12.15 8.32
CA SER A 162 -15.03 13.14 7.77
C SER A 162 -16.46 12.87 8.24
N LYS A 163 -16.93 11.62 8.15
CA LYS A 163 -18.24 11.17 8.65
C LYS A 163 -18.40 11.44 10.15
N ALA A 164 -17.41 11.08 10.97
CA ALA A 164 -17.43 11.33 12.41
C ALA A 164 -17.53 12.84 12.72
N LYS A 165 -16.78 13.68 11.99
CA LYS A 165 -16.87 15.14 12.13
C LYS A 165 -18.24 15.70 11.70
N GLN A 166 -18.83 15.15 10.64
CA GLN A 166 -20.19 15.52 10.22
C GLN A 166 -21.22 15.15 11.29
N ALA A 167 -21.14 13.93 11.85
CA ALA A 167 -21.99 13.49 12.93
C ALA A 167 -21.87 14.39 14.17
N GLU A 168 -20.64 14.76 14.55
CA GLU A 168 -20.39 15.72 15.64
C GLU A 168 -21.12 17.06 15.43
N PHE A 169 -21.12 17.59 14.20
CA PHE A 169 -21.86 18.83 13.91
C PHE A 169 -23.37 18.62 13.92
N VAL A 170 -23.87 17.50 13.39
CA VAL A 170 -25.31 17.17 13.44
C VAL A 170 -25.80 17.17 14.90
N ASP A 171 -25.05 16.51 15.78
CA ASP A 171 -25.36 16.42 17.20
C ASP A 171 -25.26 17.77 17.93
N LEU A 172 -24.24 18.57 17.60
CA LEU A 172 -24.13 19.95 18.08
C LEU A 172 -25.36 20.77 17.68
N PHE A 173 -25.70 20.79 16.39
CA PHE A 173 -26.78 21.65 15.89
C PHE A 173 -28.13 21.26 16.44
N ALA A 174 -28.40 19.96 16.58
CA ALA A 174 -29.64 19.53 17.18
C ALA A 174 -29.68 19.85 18.70
N THR A 175 -28.55 19.79 19.41
CA THR A 175 -28.47 20.29 20.79
C THR A 175 -28.79 21.80 20.89
N LEU A 176 -28.27 22.60 19.95
CA LEU A 176 -28.57 24.04 19.90
C LEU A 176 -30.05 24.31 19.62
N GLU A 177 -30.66 23.53 18.71
CA GLU A 177 -32.10 23.60 18.40
C GLU A 177 -32.95 23.27 19.64
N ASP A 178 -32.61 22.22 20.39
CA ASP A 178 -33.28 21.82 21.62
C ASP A 178 -33.18 22.94 22.69
N LEU A 179 -31.98 23.50 22.89
CA LEU A 179 -31.74 24.61 23.81
C LEU A 179 -32.57 25.86 23.46
N ALA A 180 -32.64 26.22 22.17
CA ALA A 180 -33.38 27.38 21.69
C ALA A 180 -34.91 27.19 21.76
N ALA A 181 -35.41 25.97 21.51
CA ALA A 181 -36.84 25.66 21.48
C ALA A 181 -37.48 25.62 22.88
N GLU A 182 -36.81 24.99 23.83
CA GLU A 182 -37.36 24.72 25.17
C GLU A 182 -36.95 25.77 26.22
N ASN A 183 -36.10 26.75 25.85
CA ASN A 183 -35.38 27.59 26.81
C ASN A 183 -34.67 26.73 27.88
N ALA A 184 -34.18 25.56 27.44
CA ALA A 184 -33.64 24.54 28.31
C ALA A 184 -32.30 24.99 28.90
N VAL A 185 -32.07 24.64 30.16
CA VAL A 185 -30.79 24.87 30.82
C VAL A 185 -29.84 23.75 30.39
N ILE A 186 -28.59 24.10 30.11
CA ILE A 186 -27.52 23.12 29.88
C ILE A 186 -27.28 22.40 31.21
N ASP A 187 -27.94 21.27 31.41
CA ASP A 187 -27.64 20.39 32.54
C ASP A 187 -26.42 19.52 32.22
N GLY A 188 -25.80 19.01 33.28
CA GLY A 188 -24.53 18.29 33.17
C GLY A 188 -24.59 16.96 32.41
N ALA A 189 -25.77 16.55 31.92
CA ALA A 189 -26.09 15.19 31.47
C ALA A 189 -26.23 15.06 29.95
N ASN A 190 -25.89 16.09 29.16
CA ASN A 190 -26.05 16.03 27.72
C ASN A 190 -24.89 15.26 27.04
N ASP A 191 -25.03 13.94 26.96
CA ASP A 191 -24.10 13.01 26.29
C ASP A 191 -24.03 13.19 24.75
N ARG A 192 -24.88 14.05 24.18
CA ARG A 192 -25.00 14.23 22.72
C ARG A 192 -23.81 14.95 22.11
N VAL A 193 -23.20 15.88 22.84
CA VAL A 193 -22.07 16.69 22.35
C VAL A 193 -20.78 16.32 23.03
N ASN A 194 -19.67 16.44 22.31
CA ASN A 194 -18.36 16.17 22.91
C ASN A 194 -17.99 17.20 24.00
N ALA A 195 -16.96 16.87 24.78
CA ALA A 195 -16.49 17.69 25.91
C ALA A 195 -16.11 19.13 25.51
N THR A 196 -15.67 19.36 24.28
CA THR A 196 -15.29 20.71 23.82
C THR A 196 -16.52 21.60 23.69
N TRP A 197 -17.54 21.13 22.96
CA TRP A 197 -18.79 21.87 22.76
C TRP A 197 -19.56 22.04 24.07
N PHE A 198 -19.62 20.97 24.86
CA PHE A 198 -20.24 21.01 26.18
C PHE A 198 -19.63 22.08 27.09
N LYS A 199 -18.29 22.15 27.15
CA LYS A 199 -17.59 23.16 27.94
C LYS A 199 -17.89 24.59 27.45
N LEU A 200 -17.92 24.82 26.14
CA LEU A 200 -18.24 26.13 25.55
C LEU A 200 -19.66 26.58 25.93
N LEU A 201 -20.63 25.67 25.82
CA LEU A 201 -22.02 25.91 26.21
C LEU A 201 -22.13 26.29 27.69
N GLN A 202 -21.46 25.53 28.58
CA GLN A 202 -21.44 25.81 30.02
C GLN A 202 -20.77 27.14 30.39
N GLU A 203 -19.68 27.51 29.70
CA GLU A 203 -18.98 28.77 29.93
C GLU A 203 -19.82 29.96 29.46
N GLY A 204 -20.46 29.83 28.30
CA GLY A 204 -21.35 30.85 27.74
C GLY A 204 -22.52 31.19 28.68
N ALA A 205 -23.15 30.16 29.26
CA ALA A 205 -24.24 30.34 30.23
C ALA A 205 -23.87 31.23 31.44
N LYS A 206 -22.58 31.37 31.76
CA LYS A 206 -22.09 32.21 32.88
C LYS A 206 -21.87 33.67 32.49
N LYS A 207 -21.79 33.98 31.19
CA LYS A 207 -21.48 35.32 30.65
C LYS A 207 -22.44 35.66 29.50
N PRO A 208 -23.66 36.13 29.80
CA PRO A 208 -24.64 36.36 28.77
C PRO A 208 -24.22 37.50 27.84
N THR A 209 -24.14 37.22 26.55
CA THR A 209 -23.77 38.16 25.48
C THR A 209 -24.71 37.93 24.30
N ALA A 210 -25.45 38.98 23.91
CA ALA A 210 -26.66 38.84 23.11
C ALA A 210 -26.51 39.08 21.61
N ASP A 211 -25.30 39.37 21.08
CA ASP A 211 -25.16 39.72 19.66
C ASP A 211 -25.00 38.50 18.74
N ARG A 212 -25.98 37.59 18.79
CA ARG A 212 -25.98 36.37 17.96
C ARG A 212 -26.24 36.68 16.48
N ARG A 213 -26.97 37.75 16.18
CA ARG A 213 -27.25 38.20 14.81
C ARG A 213 -25.98 38.65 14.09
N HIS A 214 -25.12 39.46 14.73
CA HIS A 214 -23.83 39.85 14.17
C HIS A 214 -22.94 38.64 13.89
N GLN A 215 -22.79 37.74 14.87
CA GLN A 215 -21.95 36.54 14.72
C GLN A 215 -22.49 35.55 13.67
N THR A 216 -23.81 35.49 13.48
CA THR A 216 -24.44 34.72 12.40
C THR A 216 -24.03 35.25 11.04
N ILE A 217 -24.07 36.57 10.86
CA ILE A 217 -23.69 37.21 9.59
C ILE A 217 -22.18 37.11 9.34
N GLU A 218 -21.34 37.17 10.38
CA GLU A 218 -19.91 36.88 10.25
C GLU A 218 -19.66 35.47 9.70
N LEU A 219 -20.39 34.47 10.22
CA LEU A 219 -20.32 33.09 9.75
C LEU A 219 -20.79 32.97 8.29
N GLU A 220 -21.86 33.67 7.91
CA GLU A 220 -22.36 33.69 6.53
C GLU A 220 -21.35 34.30 5.56
N ILE A 221 -20.70 35.41 5.94
CA ILE A 221 -19.65 36.05 5.14
C ILE A 221 -18.45 35.11 5.00
N ALA A 222 -17.98 34.52 6.10
CA ALA A 222 -16.84 33.60 6.08
C ALA A 222 -17.14 32.32 5.29
N GLY A 223 -18.37 31.81 5.40
CA GLY A 223 -18.86 30.63 4.68
C GLY A 223 -19.35 30.90 3.25
N ALA A 224 -19.26 32.14 2.77
CA ALA A 224 -19.71 32.57 1.45
C ALA A 224 -21.17 32.20 1.12
N ILE A 225 -22.06 32.26 2.11
CA ILE A 225 -23.51 32.09 1.93
C ILE A 225 -24.24 33.44 2.01
N SER A 226 -25.45 33.49 1.45
CA SER A 226 -26.26 34.71 1.42
C SER A 226 -26.99 34.93 2.75
N SER A 227 -26.96 36.17 3.25
CA SER A 227 -27.82 36.61 4.34
C SER A 227 -29.23 36.96 3.82
N PRO A 228 -30.28 36.86 4.66
CA PRO A 228 -31.63 37.35 4.34
C PRO A 228 -31.64 38.83 3.94
N GLN A 229 -32.66 39.27 3.18
CA GLN A 229 -32.72 40.66 2.69
C GLN A 229 -32.70 41.71 3.82
N GLN A 230 -33.31 41.40 4.96
CA GLN A 230 -33.33 42.25 6.15
C GLN A 230 -31.93 42.52 6.75
N ASP A 231 -30.95 41.66 6.46
CA ASP A 231 -29.58 41.76 6.98
C ASP A 231 -28.61 42.39 5.99
N LYS A 232 -29.05 42.82 4.81
CA LYS A 232 -28.16 43.31 3.74
C LYS A 232 -27.26 44.46 4.19
N GLN A 233 -27.80 45.45 4.92
CA GLN A 233 -27.02 46.59 5.42
C GLN A 233 -26.02 46.16 6.50
N LEU A 234 -26.46 45.34 7.45
CA LEU A 234 -25.61 44.84 8.53
C LEU A 234 -24.48 43.96 7.99
N ARG A 235 -24.77 43.10 7.00
CA ARG A 235 -23.76 42.31 6.28
C ARG A 235 -22.69 43.17 5.63
N MET A 236 -23.06 44.27 5.00
CA MET A 236 -22.09 45.20 4.41
C MET A 236 -21.19 45.83 5.48
N GLN A 237 -21.77 46.25 6.62
CA GLN A 237 -21.00 46.82 7.73
C GLN A 237 -20.00 45.79 8.30
N ILE A 238 -20.48 44.59 8.62
CA ILE A 238 -19.66 43.49 9.16
C ILE A 238 -18.56 43.12 8.16
N GLN A 239 -18.84 43.12 6.86
CA GLN A 239 -17.82 42.83 5.85
C GLN A 239 -16.67 43.86 5.87
N VAL A 240 -16.97 45.14 6.08
CA VAL A 240 -15.92 46.19 6.23
C VAL A 240 -15.14 46.00 7.53
N GLU A 241 -15.84 45.72 8.64
CA GLU A 241 -15.21 45.42 9.94
C GLU A 241 -14.24 44.25 9.82
N MET A 242 -14.69 43.14 9.25
CA MET A 242 -13.88 41.95 9.02
C MET A 242 -12.68 42.22 8.12
N MET A 243 -12.81 43.04 7.08
CA MET A 243 -11.67 43.41 6.21
C MET A 243 -10.60 44.19 6.99
N SER A 244 -11.01 45.11 7.87
CA SER A 244 -10.09 45.86 8.73
C SER A 244 -9.39 44.96 9.76
N ALA A 245 -10.11 44.00 10.34
CA ALA A 245 -9.59 43.06 11.34
C ALA A 245 -8.70 41.97 10.71
N SER A 246 -8.99 41.52 9.49
CA SER A 246 -8.21 40.49 8.78
C SER A 246 -6.80 40.96 8.40
N MET A 247 -6.56 42.27 8.33
CA MET A 247 -5.22 42.83 8.18
C MET A 247 -4.35 42.64 9.44
N MET A 248 -4.97 42.35 10.59
CA MET A 248 -4.28 42.23 11.89
C MET A 248 -4.06 40.78 12.35
N GLN A 249 -4.89 39.80 11.93
CA GLN A 249 -4.73 38.39 12.32
C GLN A 249 -5.23 37.41 11.24
N ALA A 250 -4.39 36.44 10.86
CA ALA A 250 -4.71 35.41 9.87
C ALA A 250 -5.78 34.40 10.32
N ASP A 251 -5.92 34.16 11.63
CA ASP A 251 -6.88 33.21 12.21
C ASP A 251 -8.33 33.74 12.29
N ALA A 252 -8.54 35.06 12.07
CA ALA A 252 -9.84 35.72 12.20
C ALA A 252 -10.90 35.25 11.17
N GLN A 253 -10.47 34.52 10.13
CA GLN A 253 -11.32 33.99 9.05
C GLN A 253 -11.72 32.52 9.25
N ASN A 254 -11.21 31.85 10.30
CA ASN A 254 -11.53 30.44 10.52
C ASN A 254 -12.99 30.25 10.95
N ILE A 255 -13.79 29.68 10.04
CA ILE A 255 -15.23 29.40 10.24
C ILE A 255 -15.48 28.58 11.52
N LEU A 256 -14.60 27.63 11.87
CA LEU A 256 -14.76 26.83 13.10
C LEU A 256 -14.53 27.66 14.36
N SER A 257 -13.56 28.57 14.35
CA SER A 257 -13.31 29.49 15.46
C SER A 257 -14.51 30.42 15.68
N LYS A 258 -15.11 30.90 14.59
CA LYS A 258 -16.35 31.69 14.63
C LYS A 258 -17.54 30.89 15.17
N LEU A 259 -17.68 29.62 14.78
CA LEU A 259 -18.72 28.75 15.34
C LEU A 259 -18.53 28.56 16.85
N LYS A 260 -17.30 28.33 17.32
CA LYS A 260 -17.03 28.24 18.77
C LYS A 260 -17.42 29.49 19.52
N HIS A 261 -17.12 30.67 18.96
CA HIS A 261 -17.53 31.93 19.54
C HIS A 261 -19.07 32.07 19.55
N TRP A 262 -19.73 31.74 18.44
CA TRP A 262 -21.18 31.76 18.32
C TRP A 262 -21.88 30.82 19.33
N VAL A 263 -21.35 29.61 19.52
CA VAL A 263 -21.88 28.61 20.47
C VAL A 263 -21.69 29.07 21.93
N ALA A 264 -20.62 29.81 22.21
CA ALA A 264 -20.37 30.36 23.53
C ALA A 264 -21.29 31.56 23.89
N LEU A 265 -22.11 32.06 22.96
CA LEU A 265 -23.13 33.07 23.26
C LEU A 265 -24.33 32.39 23.94
N ALA A 266 -24.76 32.93 25.08
CA ALA A 266 -25.95 32.49 25.82
C ALA A 266 -26.70 33.73 26.39
N PRO A 267 -27.95 33.61 26.86
CA PRO A 267 -28.82 32.43 26.79
C PRO A 267 -29.24 32.10 25.35
N PHE A 268 -29.69 30.86 25.13
CA PHE A 268 -30.38 30.49 23.90
C PHE A 268 -31.86 30.83 24.04
N THR A 269 -32.41 31.48 23.03
CA THR A 269 -33.79 31.96 22.99
C THR A 269 -34.48 31.43 21.74
N LYS A 270 -35.82 31.53 21.68
CA LYS A 270 -36.59 31.08 20.51
C LYS A 270 -36.18 31.79 19.21
N ASP A 271 -35.73 33.03 19.31
CA ASP A 271 -35.25 33.81 18.16
C ASP A 271 -33.96 33.19 17.56
N ASP A 272 -33.21 32.43 18.35
CA ASP A 272 -31.97 31.80 17.90
C ASP A 272 -32.20 30.61 16.95
N VAL A 273 -33.42 30.06 16.90
CA VAL A 273 -33.78 28.98 15.98
C VAL A 273 -33.53 29.41 14.53
N GLU A 274 -33.90 30.64 14.16
CA GLU A 274 -33.64 31.17 12.81
C GLU A 274 -32.14 31.26 12.51
N PHE A 275 -31.36 31.76 13.47
CA PHE A 275 -29.91 31.88 13.33
C PHE A 275 -29.22 30.52 13.20
N ILE A 276 -29.67 29.52 13.96
CA ILE A 276 -29.18 28.14 13.86
C ILE A 276 -29.42 27.58 12.46
N GLN A 277 -30.64 27.70 11.92
CA GLN A 277 -30.96 27.19 10.57
C GLN A 277 -30.12 27.86 9.48
N ARG A 278 -29.74 29.13 9.65
CA ARG A 278 -28.91 29.86 8.69
C ARG A 278 -27.47 29.36 8.63
N ILE A 279 -26.88 29.00 9.76
CA ILE A 279 -25.46 28.59 9.82
C ILE A 279 -25.27 27.08 9.73
N LYS A 280 -26.29 26.26 10.05
CA LYS A 280 -26.22 24.78 9.98
C LYS A 280 -25.70 24.25 8.63
N PRO A 281 -26.12 24.77 7.45
CA PRO A 281 -25.63 24.31 6.15
C PRO A 281 -24.13 24.54 5.91
N LEU A 282 -23.46 25.38 6.70
CA LEU A 282 -22.01 25.60 6.60
C LEU A 282 -21.19 24.41 7.13
N PHE A 283 -21.79 23.60 8.01
CA PHE A 283 -21.08 22.57 8.77
C PHE A 283 -21.63 21.17 8.52
N VAL A 284 -22.95 21.07 8.39
CA VAL A 284 -23.68 19.84 8.10
C VAL A 284 -23.99 19.80 6.61
N LYS A 285 -23.51 18.77 5.93
CA LYS A 285 -23.71 18.54 4.49
C LYS A 285 -24.70 17.43 4.21
#